data_AF-A0A0S8DCN0-F1
#
_entry.id   AF-A0A0S8DCN0-F1
#
_cell.length_a   1.000
_cell.length_b   1.000
_cell.length_c   1.000
_cell.angle_alpha   90.00
_cell.angle_beta   90.00
_cell.angle_gamma   90.00
#
_symmetry.space_group_name_H-M   'P 1'
#
loop_
_entity.id
_entity.type
_entity.pdbx_description
1 polymer ?
#
loop_
_entity_poly.entity_id
_entity_poly.type
_entity_poly.pdbx_seq_one_letter_code
_entity_poly.pdbx_strand_id
1 'polypeptide(L)'
;MRFSFLIKISFCILIFCFQLFKYIDRINNLTKLKIVIPKIEKEVVLLKEENKRLKYEINKFENPNNLINLARTQTFAHLKHPLVRDVLKIEKEVALQDKKSFLK
;
A
#
# COMPACT_ATOMS: atom_id res chain seq x y z
N MET A 1 47.62 46.92 7.29
CA MET A 1 47.77 45.56 6.71
C MET A 1 47.06 44.44 7.48
N ARG A 2 47.09 44.39 8.83
CA ARG A 2 46.47 43.30 9.64
C ARG A 2 44.94 43.17 9.50
N PHE A 3 44.21 44.27 9.34
CA PHE A 3 42.74 44.26 9.27
C PHE A 3 42.19 43.57 8.01
N SER A 4 42.88 43.71 6.87
CA SER A 4 42.48 43.05 5.61
C SER A 4 42.64 41.53 5.69
N PHE A 5 43.61 41.03 6.47
CA PHE A 5 43.79 39.60 6.70
C PHE A 5 42.66 39.01 7.57
N LEU A 6 42.24 39.74 8.61
CA LEU A 6 41.12 39.34 9.47
C LEU A 6 39.80 39.27 8.70
N ILE A 7 39.54 40.23 7.80
CA ILE A 7 38.32 40.22 6.96
C ILE A 7 38.32 39.01 6.03
N LYS A 8 39.46 38.68 5.40
CA LYS A 8 39.59 37.52 4.51
C LYS A 8 39.33 36.20 5.24
N ILE A 9 39.86 36.06 6.47
CA ILE A 9 39.63 34.88 7.31
C ILE A 9 38.16 34.79 7.71
N SER A 10 37.58 35.90 8.16
CA SER A 10 36.15 35.94 8.53
C SER A 10 35.26 35.51 7.37
N PHE A 11 35.53 36.02 6.16
CA PHE A 11 34.79 35.64 4.96
C PHE A 11 34.93 34.15 4.62
N CYS A 12 36.14 33.60 4.77
CA CYS A 12 36.39 32.17 4.55
C CYS A 12 35.61 31.30 5.56
N ILE A 13 35.60 31.69 6.83
CA ILE A 13 34.84 31.00 7.88
C ILE A 13 33.34 31.06 7.59
N LEU A 14 32.83 32.22 7.15
CA LEU A 14 31.41 32.37 6.82
C LEU A 14 30.98 31.48 5.66
N ILE A 15 31.78 31.41 4.58
CA ILE A 15 31.50 30.51 3.46
C ILE A 15 31.52 29.05 3.92
N PHE A 16 32.49 28.68 4.75
CA PHE A 16 32.60 27.32 5.27
C PHE A 16 31.40 26.94 6.15
N CYS A 17 31.01 27.82 7.08
CA CYS A 17 29.83 27.65 7.91
C CYS A 17 28.55 27.52 7.08
N PHE A 18 28.40 28.35 6.04
CA PHE A 18 27.25 28.28 5.13
C PHE A 18 27.19 26.94 4.38
N GLN A 19 28.34 26.47 3.88
CA GLN A 19 28.42 25.18 3.19
C GLN A 19 28.10 24.01 4.13
N LEU A 20 28.59 24.05 5.37
CA LEU A 20 28.27 23.06 6.39
C LEU A 20 26.78 23.05 6.75
N PHE A 21 26.18 24.22 6.91
CA PHE A 21 24.75 24.34 7.20
C PHE A 21 23.91 23.66 6.11
N LYS A 22 24.19 23.95 4.83
CA LYS A 22 23.50 23.31 3.70
C LYS A 22 23.72 21.79 3.65
N TYR A 23 24.90 21.33 4.04
CA TYR A 23 25.21 19.90 4.08
C TYR A 23 24.40 19.18 5.17
N ILE A 24 24.32 19.77 6.36
CA ILE A 24 23.53 19.25 7.48
C ILE A 24 22.04 19.19 7.12
N ASP A 25 21.51 20.23 6.47
CA ASP A 25 20.11 20.23 6.02
C ASP A 25 19.80 19.12 5.02
N ARG A 26 20.73 18.84 4.08
CA ARG A 26 20.58 17.70 3.16
C ARG A 26 20.56 16.38 3.91
N ILE A 27 21.47 16.19 4.87
CA ILE A 27 21.50 14.98 5.69
C ILE A 27 20.21 14.83 6.49
N ASN A 28 19.72 15.91 7.10
CA ASN A 28 18.48 15.89 7.88
C ASN A 28 17.28 15.50 7.03
N ASN A 29 17.19 16.00 5.79
CA ASN A 29 16.11 15.61 4.87
C ASN A 29 16.19 14.14 4.48
N LEU A 30 17.38 13.61 4.21
CA LEU A 30 17.57 12.19 3.93
C LEU A 30 17.22 11.32 5.16
N THR A 31 17.59 11.77 6.36
CA THR A 31 17.27 11.07 7.61
C THR A 31 15.77 11.06 7.86
N LYS A 32 15.07 12.18 7.67
CA LYS A 32 13.60 12.25 7.77
C LYS A 32 12.95 11.24 6.83
N LEU A 33 13.41 11.17 5.58
CA LEU A 33 12.88 10.22 4.60
C LEU A 33 13.14 8.77 5.01
N LYS A 34 14.35 8.46 5.48
CA LYS A 34 14.73 7.13 5.98
C LYS A 34 13.92 6.67 7.19
N ILE A 35 13.39 7.59 8.00
CA ILE A 35 12.52 7.25 9.13
C ILE A 35 11.10 6.89 8.66
N VAL A 36 10.60 7.58 7.64
CA VAL A 36 9.23 7.39 7.13
C VAL A 36 9.10 6.09 6.32
N ILE A 37 10.12 5.74 5.52
CA ILE A 37 10.13 4.52 4.70
C ILE A 37 9.80 3.24 5.49
N PRO A 38 10.51 2.88 6.59
CA PRO A 38 10.23 1.66 7.33
C PRO A 38 8.86 1.68 8.03
N LYS A 39 8.33 2.87 8.33
CA LYS A 39 6.98 2.99 8.88
C LYS A 39 5.94 2.59 7.83
N ILE A 40 6.05 3.14 6.62
CA ILE A 40 5.15 2.82 5.50
C ILE A 40 5.31 1.35 5.09
N GLU A 41 6.53 0.84 5.06
CA GLU A 41 6.79 -0.57 4.73
C GLU A 41 6.07 -1.52 5.70
N LYS A 42 6.12 -1.26 7.00
CA LYS A 42 5.37 -2.03 8.00
C LYS A 42 3.86 -1.97 7.76
N GLU A 43 3.32 -0.78 7.49
CA GLU A 43 1.89 -0.62 7.19
C GLU A 43 1.47 -1.42 5.95
N VAL A 44 2.28 -1.40 4.89
CA VAL A 44 2.03 -2.19 3.67
C VAL A 44 2.09 -3.69 3.94
N VAL A 45 3.05 -4.16 4.75
CA VAL A 45 3.15 -5.58 5.12
C VAL A 45 1.90 -6.01 5.91
N LEU A 46 1.48 -5.22 6.90
CA LEU A 46 0.28 -5.51 7.68
C LEU A 46 -0.98 -5.59 6.81
N LEU A 47 -1.16 -4.63 5.89
CA LEU A 47 -2.29 -4.64 4.95
C LEU A 47 -2.24 -5.84 3.99
N LYS A 48 -1.04 -6.28 3.58
CA LYS A 48 -0.89 -7.48 2.74
C LYS A 48 -1.25 -8.75 3.50
N GLU A 49 -0.84 -8.86 4.76
CA GLU A 49 -1.19 -9.99 5.62
C GLU A 49 -2.69 -10.04 5.89
N GLU A 50 -3.31 -8.90 6.16
CA GLU A 50 -4.75 -8.82 6.35
C GLU A 50 -5.51 -9.20 5.07
N ASN A 51 -5.11 -8.67 3.91
CA ASN A 51 -5.68 -9.09 2.63
C ASN A 51 -5.52 -10.60 2.39
N LYS A 52 -4.37 -11.18 2.76
CA LYS A 52 -4.14 -12.62 2.65
C LYS A 52 -5.07 -13.40 3.57
N ARG A 53 -5.25 -12.95 4.82
CA ARG A 53 -6.19 -13.55 5.78
C ARG A 53 -7.62 -13.49 5.25
N LEU A 54 -8.08 -12.30 4.84
CA LEU A 54 -9.42 -12.10 4.29
C LEU A 54 -9.64 -12.95 3.05
N LYS A 55 -8.66 -13.00 2.14
CA LYS A 55 -8.74 -13.86 0.94
C LYS A 55 -8.84 -15.33 1.31
N TYR A 56 -8.11 -15.78 2.33
CA TYR A 56 -8.22 -17.15 2.83
C TYR A 56 -9.60 -17.43 3.44
N GLU A 57 -10.15 -16.50 4.22
CA GLU A 57 -11.49 -16.60 4.80
C GLU A 57 -12.55 -16.65 3.70
N ILE A 58 -12.49 -15.76 2.71
CA ILE A 58 -13.36 -15.76 1.53
C ILE A 58 -13.27 -17.11 0.83
N ASN A 59 -12.07 -17.60 0.51
CA ASN A 59 -11.91 -18.89 -0.14
C ASN A 59 -12.45 -20.06 0.70
N LYS A 60 -12.41 -19.97 2.04
CA LYS A 60 -12.98 -20.97 2.94
C LYS A 60 -14.52 -20.92 2.91
N PHE A 61 -15.12 -19.72 2.87
CA PHE A 61 -16.56 -19.55 2.73
C PHE A 61 -17.06 -19.97 1.35
N GLU A 62 -16.35 -19.58 0.29
CA GLU A 62 -16.66 -19.90 -1.11
C GLU A 62 -16.28 -21.33 -1.50
N ASN A 63 -15.66 -22.10 -0.61
CA ASN A 63 -15.34 -23.49 -0.88
C ASN A 63 -16.65 -24.25 -1.15
N PRO A 64 -16.82 -24.87 -2.33
CA PRO A 64 -18.07 -25.51 -2.72
C PRO A 64 -18.50 -26.59 -1.74
N ASN A 65 -17.56 -27.30 -1.09
CA ASN A 65 -17.88 -28.28 -0.06
C ASN A 65 -18.51 -27.63 1.19
N ASN A 66 -18.03 -26.44 1.55
CA ASN A 66 -18.57 -25.68 2.68
C ASN A 66 -19.97 -25.11 2.34
N LEU A 67 -20.14 -24.61 1.12
CA LEU A 67 -21.43 -24.13 0.61
C LEU A 67 -22.48 -25.25 0.53
N ILE A 68 -22.08 -26.45 0.08
CA ILE A 68 -22.96 -27.63 0.06
C ILE A 68 -23.35 -28.05 1.49
N ASN A 69 -22.42 -27.98 2.44
CA ASN A 69 -22.72 -28.28 3.84
C ASN A 69 -23.64 -27.25 4.49
N LEU A 70 -23.50 -25.95 4.17
CA LEU A 70 -24.45 -24.91 4.56
C LEU A 70 -25.82 -25.10 3.91
N ALA A 71 -25.89 -25.49 2.63
CA ALA A 71 -27.17 -25.75 1.97
C ALA A 71 -27.96 -26.91 2.62
N ARG A 72 -27.27 -27.80 3.34
CA ARG A 72 -27.86 -28.93 4.07
C ARG A 72 -28.35 -28.58 5.47
N THR A 73 -27.99 -27.43 6.04
CA THR A 73 -28.51 -27.03 7.35
C THR A 73 -29.93 -26.46 7.23
N GLN A 74 -30.79 -26.75 8.21
CA GLN A 74 -32.21 -26.36 8.20
C GLN A 74 -32.42 -24.84 8.07
N THR A 75 -31.45 -24.04 8.51
CA THR A 75 -31.45 -22.57 8.39
C THR A 75 -31.52 -22.08 6.94
N PHE A 76 -30.98 -22.84 5.99
CA PHE A 76 -30.97 -22.49 4.57
C PHE A 76 -31.95 -23.34 3.73
N ALA A 77 -32.79 -24.18 4.37
CA ALA A 77 -33.75 -25.04 3.68
C ALA A 77 -34.84 -24.27 2.88
N HIS A 78 -35.00 -22.98 3.15
CA HIS A 78 -35.90 -22.10 2.41
C HIS A 78 -35.33 -21.62 1.06
N LEU A 79 -34.01 -21.76 0.84
CA LEU A 79 -33.36 -21.43 -0.44
C LEU A 79 -33.63 -22.55 -1.44
N LYS A 80 -34.46 -22.25 -2.44
CA LYS A 80 -34.73 -23.18 -3.56
C LYS A 80 -33.50 -23.26 -4.46
N HIS A 81 -33.22 -24.45 -4.99
CA HIS A 81 -32.21 -24.59 -6.04
C HIS A 81 -32.63 -23.76 -7.27
N PRO A 82 -31.77 -22.86 -7.77
CA PRO A 82 -32.11 -22.03 -8.91
C PRO A 82 -32.31 -22.90 -10.15
N LEU A 83 -33.36 -22.59 -10.93
CA LEU A 83 -33.58 -23.23 -12.21
C LEU A 83 -32.57 -22.68 -13.22
N VAL A 84 -32.23 -23.45 -14.25
CA VAL A 84 -31.18 -23.08 -15.24
C VAL A 84 -31.43 -21.70 -15.88
N ARG A 85 -32.70 -21.29 -15.97
CA ARG A 85 -33.14 -19.97 -16.47
C ARG A 85 -32.80 -18.78 -15.56
N ASP A 86 -32.56 -19.03 -14.27
CA ASP A 86 -32.26 -18.00 -13.27
C ASP A 86 -30.73 -17.82 -13.07
N VAL A 87 -29.91 -18.63 -13.75
CA VAL A 87 -28.44 -18.60 -13.65
C VAL A 87 -27.85 -17.73 -14.75
N LEU A 88 -27.49 -16.49 -14.41
CA LEU A 88 -26.75 -15.60 -15.29
C LEU A 88 -25.28 -16.06 -15.38
N LYS A 89 -24.90 -16.65 -16.51
CA LYS A 89 -23.49 -16.94 -16.83
C LYS A 89 -22.83 -15.68 -17.37
N ILE A 90 -21.97 -15.07 -16.55
CA ILE A 90 -21.13 -13.95 -17.01
C ILE A 90 -19.92 -14.53 -17.72
N GLU A 91 -19.82 -14.28 -19.02
CA GLU A 91 -18.66 -14.65 -19.84
C GLU A 91 -17.46 -13.80 -19.43
N LYS A 92 -16.34 -14.44 -19.09
CA LYS A 92 -15.17 -13.82 -18.42
C LYS A 92 -14.54 -12.65 -19.19
N GLU A 93 -14.87 -12.46 -20.46
CA GLU A 93 -14.27 -11.42 -21.30
C GLU A 93 -14.70 -10.00 -20.91
N VAL A 94 -15.91 -9.83 -20.34
CA VAL A 94 -16.43 -8.50 -19.98
C VAL A 94 -15.79 -7.95 -18.69
N ALA A 95 -15.43 -8.81 -17.74
CA ALA A 95 -14.88 -8.39 -16.44
C ALA A 95 -13.45 -7.81 -16.52
N LEU A 96 -12.72 -8.05 -17.61
CA LEU A 96 -11.37 -7.50 -17.82
C LEU A 96 -11.37 -6.15 -18.56
N GLN A 97 -12.47 -5.76 -19.21
CA GLN A 97 -12.58 -4.44 -19.83
C GLN A 97 -12.80 -3.35 -18.79
N ASP A 98 -13.61 -3.63 -17.76
CA ASP A 98 -13.94 -2.63 -16.74
C ASP A 98 -12.71 -2.28 -15.88
N LYS A 99 -11.75 -3.19 -15.71
CA LYS A 99 -10.51 -2.89 -14.98
C LYS A 99 -9.54 -1.97 -15.74
N LYS A 100 -9.68 -1.85 -17.06
CA LYS A 100 -8.83 -0.99 -17.90
C LYS A 100 -9.35 0.44 -18.02
N SER A 101 -10.64 0.69 -17.76
CA SER A 101 -11.22 2.04 -17.81
C SER A 101 -10.83 2.90 -16.59
N PHE A 102 -10.51 2.28 -15.44
CA PHE A 102 -10.03 2.97 -14.23
C PHE A 102 -8.52 3.26 -14.21
N LEU A 103 -7.77 2.86 -15.25
CA LEU A 103 -6.33 3.06 -15.36
C LEU A 103 -5.94 4.04 -16.48
N LYS A 104 -6.89 4.85 -16.97
CA LYS A 104 -6.64 5.88 -17.99
C LYS A 104 -7.00 7.27 -17.50
#